data_AF-A0A5C8UA79-F1
#
_entry.id   AF-A0A5C8UA79-F1
#
_cell.length_a   1.000
_cell.length_b   1.000
_cell.length_c   1.000
_cell.angle_alpha   90.00
_cell.angle_beta   90.00
_cell.angle_gamma   90.00
#
_symmetry.space_group_name_H-M   'P 1'
#
loop_
_entity.id
_entity.type
_entity.pdbx_description
1 polymer ?
#
loop_
_entity_poly.entity_id
_entity_poly.type
_entity_poly.pdbx_seq_one_letter_code
_entity_poly.pdbx_strand_id
1 'polypeptide(L)'
;MTLRLFGYACLAVITGAIVTTAFVLAFFISDRKLPVEVQTEVLTPVVRPGGRLILRQRISYLRDCAAHVDRAVYDDHTHRAILSDIDYERPLRGLGTFVVTFAVDIPADFDPGEAQYRANPVYFCNFVHRYYWPITRDDTVVKFRIEAPTR
;
A
#
# COMPACT_ATOMS: atom_id res chain seq x y z
N MET A 1 -54.73 -16.27 -15.96
CA MET A 1 -54.12 -14.95 -15.65
C MET A 1 -53.07 -15.05 -14.55
N THR A 2 -53.36 -15.74 -13.45
CA THR A 2 -52.48 -15.95 -12.29
C THR A 2 -51.08 -16.51 -12.62
N LEU A 3 -50.97 -17.51 -13.50
CA LEU A 3 -49.66 -18.09 -13.87
C LEU A 3 -48.73 -17.08 -14.57
N ARG A 4 -49.29 -16.18 -15.39
CA ARG A 4 -48.53 -15.13 -16.10
C ARG A 4 -48.06 -14.04 -15.14
N LEU A 5 -48.93 -13.63 -14.21
CA LEU A 5 -48.58 -12.67 -13.16
C LEU A 5 -47.46 -13.20 -12.27
N PHE A 6 -47.52 -14.48 -11.89
CA PHE A 6 -46.44 -15.14 -11.16
C PHE A 6 -45.13 -15.16 -11.96
N GLY A 7 -45.18 -15.51 -13.26
CA GLY A 7 -44.01 -15.47 -14.14
C GLY A 7 -43.37 -14.08 -14.25
N TYR A 8 -44.17 -13.02 -14.38
CA TYR A 8 -43.65 -11.64 -14.40
C TYR A 8 -43.08 -11.21 -13.05
N ALA A 9 -43.68 -11.61 -11.93
CA ALA A 9 -43.14 -11.34 -10.61
C ALA A 9 -41.78 -12.02 -10.40
N CYS A 10 -41.65 -13.31 -10.76
CA CYS A 10 -40.37 -14.01 -10.71
C CYS A 10 -39.32 -13.36 -11.62
N LEU A 11 -39.70 -13.01 -12.85
CA LEU A 11 -38.79 -12.33 -13.77
C LEU A 11 -38.30 -10.99 -13.19
N ALA A 12 -39.21 -10.18 -12.64
CA ALA A 12 -38.86 -8.89 -12.04
C ALA A 12 -37.92 -9.02 -10.83
N VAL A 13 -38.13 -10.04 -9.99
CA VAL A 13 -37.23 -10.33 -8.85
C VAL A 13 -35.84 -10.73 -9.34
N ILE A 14 -35.78 -11.64 -10.33
CA ILE A 14 -34.50 -12.12 -10.87
C ILE A 14 -33.75 -10.99 -11.58
N THR A 15 -34.41 -10.24 -12.47
CA THR A 15 -33.77 -9.13 -13.18
C THR A 15 -33.37 -8.01 -12.24
N GLY A 16 -34.20 -7.69 -11.25
CA GLY A 16 -33.88 -6.74 -10.19
C GLY A 16 -32.62 -7.15 -9.44
N ALA A 17 -32.54 -8.40 -8.96
CA ALA A 17 -31.37 -8.91 -8.26
C ALA A 17 -30.09 -8.84 -9.10
N ILE A 18 -30.17 -9.20 -10.39
CA ILE A 18 -29.03 -9.14 -11.31
C ILE A 18 -28.57 -7.70 -11.49
N VAL A 19 -29.48 -6.77 -11.80
CA VAL A 19 -29.14 -5.36 -12.05
C VAL A 19 -28.59 -4.70 -10.79
N THR A 20 -29.19 -4.93 -9.62
CA THR A 20 -28.69 -4.39 -8.35
C THR A 20 -27.29 -4.92 -8.03
N THR A 21 -27.06 -6.21 -8.21
CA THR A 21 -25.73 -6.80 -7.97
C THR A 21 -24.68 -6.24 -8.93
N ALA A 22 -25.01 -6.15 -10.22
CA ALA A 22 -24.13 -5.58 -11.22
C ALA A 22 -23.80 -4.11 -10.91
N PHE A 23 -24.79 -3.32 -10.49
CA PHE A 23 -24.59 -1.93 -10.11
C PHE A 23 -23.66 -1.78 -8.90
N VAL A 24 -23.86 -2.57 -7.85
CA VAL A 24 -23.00 -2.55 -6.65
C VAL A 24 -21.56 -2.94 -6.99
N LEU A 25 -21.38 -3.98 -7.81
CA LEU A 25 -20.04 -4.39 -8.26
C LEU A 25 -19.39 -3.32 -9.14
N ALA A 26 -20.13 -2.73 -10.08
CA ALA A 26 -19.62 -1.64 -10.90
C ALA A 26 -19.21 -0.43 -10.06
N PHE A 27 -20.00 -0.10 -9.04
CA PHE A 27 -19.67 0.95 -8.07
C PHE A 27 -18.34 0.64 -7.36
N PHE A 28 -18.19 -0.56 -6.79
CA PHE A 28 -16.95 -0.96 -6.13
C PHE A 28 -15.74 -1.00 -7.05
N ILE A 29 -15.89 -1.42 -8.31
CA ILE A 29 -14.81 -1.44 -9.31
C ILE A 29 -14.38 -0.02 -9.67
N SER A 30 -15.34 0.91 -9.78
CA SER A 30 -15.08 2.30 -10.15
C SER A 30 -14.42 3.12 -9.03
N ASP A 31 -14.54 2.68 -7.79
CA ASP A 31 -13.94 3.35 -6.63
C ASP A 31 -12.44 3.06 -6.52
N ARG A 32 -11.62 3.90 -7.18
CA ARG A 32 -10.15 3.78 -7.21
C ARG A 32 -9.42 4.91 -6.50
N LYS A 33 -10.10 5.65 -5.62
CA LYS A 33 -9.46 6.72 -4.87
C LYS A 33 -8.44 6.15 -3.89
N LEU A 34 -7.22 6.68 -3.93
CA LEU A 34 -6.15 6.29 -3.01
C LEU A 34 -6.58 6.53 -1.55
N PRO A 35 -6.47 5.53 -0.67
CA PRO A 35 -6.91 5.66 0.72
C PRO A 35 -5.86 6.32 1.63
N VAL A 36 -4.60 6.37 1.19
CA VAL A 36 -3.48 6.89 1.99
C VAL A 36 -2.53 7.70 1.11
N GLU A 37 -2.14 8.87 1.61
CA GLU A 37 -1.06 9.69 1.05
C GLU A 37 0.16 9.64 1.95
N VAL A 38 1.35 9.50 1.37
CA VAL A 38 2.61 9.40 2.12
C VAL A 38 3.64 10.36 1.55
N GLN A 39 4.18 11.22 2.42
CA GLN A 39 5.36 12.02 2.13
C GLN A 39 6.51 11.52 3.00
N THR A 40 7.66 11.24 2.40
CA THR A 40 8.83 10.71 3.12
C THR A 40 9.98 11.70 3.04
N GLU A 41 10.60 11.96 4.18
CA GLU A 41 11.80 12.78 4.36
C GLU A 41 12.91 11.89 4.91
N VAL A 42 14.12 12.02 4.36
CA VAL A 42 15.31 11.30 4.83
C VAL A 42 16.02 12.13 5.87
N LEU A 43 16.11 11.64 7.10
CA LEU A 43 16.82 12.34 8.18
C LEU A 43 18.32 12.01 8.18
N THR A 44 18.70 10.83 7.68
CA THR A 44 20.10 10.40 7.52
C THR A 44 20.39 10.10 6.05
N PRO A 45 20.69 11.11 5.22
CA PRO A 45 20.89 10.93 3.78
C PRO A 45 22.16 10.12 3.45
N VAL A 46 23.08 10.02 4.42
CA VAL A 46 24.33 9.29 4.31
C VAL A 46 24.42 8.33 5.49
N VAL A 47 24.68 7.05 5.21
CA VAL A 47 24.74 5.98 6.21
C VAL A 47 25.96 5.08 5.96
N ARG A 48 26.50 4.48 7.01
CA ARG A 48 27.55 3.46 6.86
C ARG A 48 26.93 2.08 6.59
N PRO A 49 27.67 1.13 5.98
CA PRO A 49 27.28 -0.28 5.98
C PRO A 49 27.03 -0.75 7.42
N GLY A 50 25.95 -1.49 7.66
CA GLY A 50 25.54 -1.89 9.01
C GLY A 50 24.89 -0.78 9.84
N GLY A 51 24.77 0.42 9.27
CA GLY A 51 24.17 1.59 9.92
C GLY A 51 22.65 1.59 9.88
N ARG A 52 22.07 2.72 10.28
CA ARG A 52 20.61 2.92 10.30
C ARG A 52 20.20 4.09 9.42
N LEU A 53 19.29 3.80 8.49
CA LEU A 53 18.57 4.81 7.72
C LEU A 53 17.36 5.28 8.53
N ILE A 54 17.35 6.54 8.94
CA ILE A 54 16.25 7.16 9.66
C ILE A 54 15.37 7.92 8.66
N LEU A 55 14.10 7.53 8.61
CA LEU A 55 13.09 8.11 7.75
C LEU A 55 11.99 8.76 8.60
N ARG A 56 11.51 9.91 8.17
CA ARG A 56 10.31 10.55 8.69
C ARG A 56 9.23 10.52 7.63
N GLN A 57 8.09 9.94 7.97
CA GLN A 57 6.93 9.87 7.10
C GLN A 57 5.78 10.68 7.66
N ARG A 58 5.20 11.53 6.81
CA ARG A 58 3.89 12.15 7.03
C ARG A 58 2.87 11.31 6.26
N ILE A 59 2.01 10.61 7.00
CA ILE A 59 1.02 9.68 6.48
C ILE A 59 -0.36 10.28 6.71
N SER A 60 -1.14 10.47 5.64
CA SER A 60 -2.53 10.91 5.72
C SER A 60 -3.46 9.76 5.36
N TYR A 61 -4.14 9.20 6.35
CA TYR A 61 -5.19 8.19 6.16
C TYR A 61 -6.51 8.87 5.81
N LEU A 62 -6.92 8.76 4.55
CA LEU A 62 -8.14 9.37 4.01
C LEU A 62 -9.35 8.44 4.14
N ARG A 63 -9.11 7.13 4.23
CA ARG A 63 -10.15 6.09 4.26
C ARG A 63 -9.78 4.95 5.20
N ASP A 64 -10.80 4.30 5.76
CA ASP A 64 -10.65 3.13 6.63
C ASP A 64 -10.56 1.87 5.76
N CYS A 65 -9.35 1.57 5.28
CA CYS A 65 -9.07 0.41 4.43
C CYS A 65 -7.93 -0.41 5.02
N ALA A 66 -7.93 -1.71 4.71
CA ALA A 66 -6.79 -2.57 5.00
C ALA A 66 -5.64 -2.25 4.04
N ALA A 67 -4.41 -2.53 4.46
CA ALA A 67 -3.23 -2.43 3.60
C ALA A 67 -2.20 -3.51 3.92
N HIS A 68 -1.44 -3.83 2.88
CA HIS A 68 -0.21 -4.61 2.92
C HIS A 68 0.88 -3.76 2.26
N VAL A 69 2.02 -3.59 2.92
CA VAL A 69 3.13 -2.78 2.38
C VAL A 69 4.40 -3.62 2.39
N ASP A 70 4.82 -4.03 1.19
CA ASP A 70 6.11 -4.65 0.95
C ASP A 70 7.20 -3.59 1.08
N ARG A 71 8.27 -3.93 1.80
CA ARG A 71 9.38 -3.01 2.02
C ARG A 71 10.72 -3.67 1.71
N ALA A 72 11.60 -2.93 1.07
CA ALA A 72 12.95 -3.40 0.78
C ALA A 72 13.95 -2.25 0.71
N VAL A 73 15.21 -2.56 0.98
CA VAL A 73 16.36 -1.69 0.68
C VAL A 73 17.22 -2.32 -0.40
N TYR A 74 17.75 -1.47 -1.26
CA TYR A 74 18.60 -1.82 -2.38
C TYR A 74 19.89 -1.01 -2.30
N ASP A 75 21.02 -1.61 -2.63
CA ASP A 75 22.26 -0.90 -2.90
C ASP A 75 22.42 -0.59 -4.40
N ASP A 76 23.58 -0.07 -4.78
CA ASP A 76 23.90 0.32 -6.16
C ASP A 76 24.13 -0.90 -7.08
N HIS A 77 24.49 -2.05 -6.50
CA HIS A 77 24.97 -3.24 -7.21
C HIS A 77 23.94 -4.38 -7.23
N THR A 78 22.67 -4.06 -7.01
CA THR A 78 21.49 -4.96 -7.07
C THR A 78 21.27 -5.87 -5.85
N HIS A 79 22.03 -5.71 -4.77
CA HIS A 79 21.69 -6.39 -3.53
C HIS A 79 20.37 -5.85 -2.99
N ARG A 80 19.52 -6.76 -2.52
CA ARG A 80 18.22 -6.44 -1.94
C ARG A 80 18.11 -7.10 -0.57
N ALA A 81 17.75 -6.31 0.44
CA ALA A 81 17.27 -6.83 1.70
C ALA A 81 15.78 -6.53 1.85
N ILE A 82 15.00 -7.59 2.09
CA ILE A 82 13.57 -7.51 2.37
C ILE A 82 13.41 -7.12 3.83
N LEU A 83 12.62 -6.09 4.08
CA LEU A 83 12.28 -5.65 5.43
C LEU A 83 10.97 -6.31 5.86
N SER A 84 10.62 -6.23 7.14
CA SER A 84 9.31 -6.69 7.59
C SER A 84 8.20 -5.93 6.88
N ASP A 85 7.14 -6.63 6.48
CA ASP A 85 6.01 -5.97 5.86
C ASP A 85 5.21 -5.16 6.90
N ILE A 86 4.41 -4.21 6.41
CA ILE A 86 3.43 -3.52 7.25
C ILE A 86 2.05 -3.97 6.81
N ASP A 87 1.41 -4.72 7.70
CA ASP A 87 0.04 -5.19 7.54
C ASP A 87 -0.90 -4.55 8.54
N TYR A 88 -2.06 -4.09 8.07
CA TYR A 88 -3.14 -3.67 8.94
C TYR A 88 -4.51 -3.87 8.28
N GLU A 89 -5.50 -4.30 9.06
CA GLU A 89 -6.89 -4.39 8.62
C GLU A 89 -7.59 -3.01 8.62
N ARG A 90 -7.08 -2.05 9.40
CA ARG A 90 -7.56 -0.66 9.51
C ARG A 90 -6.41 0.29 9.84
N PRO A 91 -6.49 1.59 9.53
CA PRO A 91 -5.44 2.55 9.85
C PRO A 91 -5.01 2.47 11.32
N LEU A 92 -3.71 2.23 11.55
CA LEU A 92 -3.15 1.99 12.89
C LEU A 92 -3.44 3.09 13.91
N ARG A 93 -3.68 4.32 13.45
CA ARG A 93 -3.94 5.51 14.29
C ARG A 93 -5.31 6.16 14.00
N GLY A 94 -6.18 5.46 13.28
CA GLY A 94 -7.43 6.04 12.76
C GLY A 94 -7.21 6.96 11.56
N LEU A 95 -8.26 7.69 11.18
CA LEU A 95 -8.23 8.63 10.06
C LEU A 95 -7.52 9.93 10.44
N GLY A 96 -6.93 10.59 9.45
CA GLY A 96 -6.21 11.85 9.61
C GLY A 96 -4.73 11.75 9.29
N THR A 97 -4.00 12.81 9.63
CA THR A 97 -2.57 12.94 9.30
C THR A 97 -1.70 12.69 10.53
N PHE A 98 -0.70 11.84 10.36
CA PHE A 98 0.24 11.47 11.41
C PHE A 98 1.67 11.56 10.90
N VAL A 99 2.58 11.92 11.81
CA VAL A 99 4.02 11.88 11.54
C VAL A 99 4.59 10.68 12.30
N VAL A 100 5.33 9.84 11.58
CA VAL A 100 6.01 8.66 12.12
C VAL A 100 7.48 8.76 11.73
N THR A 101 8.36 8.57 12.70
CA THR A 101 9.80 8.42 12.45
C THR A 101 10.18 6.99 12.76
N PHE A 102 10.91 6.34 11.85
CA PHE A 102 11.40 4.98 12.05
C PHE A 102 12.80 4.82 11.49
N ALA A 103 13.49 3.79 11.96
CA ALA A 103 14.81 3.41 11.50
C ALA A 103 14.71 2.09 10.71
N VAL A 104 15.51 1.99 9.66
CA VAL A 104 15.74 0.79 8.86
C VAL A 104 17.21 0.43 9.01
N ASP A 105 17.49 -0.79 9.45
CA ASP A 105 18.85 -1.29 9.51
C ASP A 105 19.34 -1.60 8.09
N ILE A 106 20.50 -1.04 7.72
CA ILE A 106 21.16 -1.29 6.43
C ILE A 106 22.13 -2.44 6.63
N PRO A 107 22.09 -3.49 5.79
CA PRO A 107 23.00 -4.62 5.92
C PRO A 107 24.48 -4.20 5.84
N ALA A 108 25.35 -4.94 6.52
CA ALA A 108 26.79 -4.64 6.58
C ALA A 108 27.54 -5.02 5.30
N ASP A 109 26.95 -5.91 4.50
CA ASP A 109 27.44 -6.41 3.22
C ASP A 109 26.99 -5.54 2.03
N PHE A 110 26.25 -4.45 2.27
CA PHE A 110 25.87 -3.53 1.20
C PHE A 110 27.06 -2.72 0.71
N ASP A 111 27.15 -2.60 -0.62
CA ASP A 111 28.24 -1.88 -1.24
C ASP A 111 28.09 -0.35 -1.08
N PRO A 112 29.20 0.38 -0.94
CA PRO A 112 29.19 1.84 -0.96
C PRO A 112 28.62 2.39 -2.28
N GLY A 113 27.76 3.39 -2.22
CA GLY A 113 27.13 3.93 -3.43
C GLY A 113 25.76 4.57 -3.20
N GLU A 114 25.03 4.80 -4.31
CA GLU A 114 23.62 5.19 -4.23
C GLU A 114 22.76 3.99 -3.83
N ALA A 115 21.89 4.20 -2.84
CA ALA A 115 21.01 3.17 -2.32
C ALA A 115 19.57 3.68 -2.26
N GLN A 116 18.63 2.76 -2.23
CA GLN A 116 17.20 3.06 -2.32
C GLN A 116 16.41 2.26 -1.31
N TYR A 117 15.61 2.95 -0.52
CA TYR A 117 14.50 2.35 0.19
C TYR A 117 13.27 2.37 -0.71
N ARG A 118 12.58 1.24 -0.83
CA ARG A 118 11.33 1.10 -1.59
C ARG A 118 10.23 0.56 -0.69
N ALA A 119 9.06 1.20 -0.77
CA ALA A 119 7.84 0.70 -0.17
C ALA A 119 6.74 0.61 -1.25
N ASN A 120 6.18 -0.59 -1.43
CA ASN A 120 5.12 -0.88 -2.39
C ASN A 120 3.83 -1.22 -1.62
N PRO A 121 2.88 -0.29 -1.51
CA PRO A 121 1.65 -0.52 -0.78
C PRO A 121 0.51 -0.98 -1.68
N VAL A 122 -0.24 -1.95 -1.15
CA VAL A 122 -1.46 -2.50 -1.70
C VAL A 122 -2.59 -2.26 -0.71
N TYR A 123 -3.72 -1.75 -1.17
CA TYR A 123 -4.86 -1.39 -0.31
C TYR A 123 -6.14 -2.15 -0.67
N PHE A 124 -6.93 -2.44 0.36
CA PHE A 124 -8.18 -3.19 0.27
C PHE A 124 -9.31 -2.47 1.02
N CYS A 125 -10.15 -1.74 0.28
CA CYS A 125 -11.26 -0.96 0.88
C CYS A 125 -12.62 -1.67 0.85
N ASN A 126 -12.78 -2.71 0.03
CA ASN A 126 -14.02 -3.47 -0.10
C ASN A 126 -13.71 -4.91 -0.54
N PHE A 127 -14.75 -5.75 -0.65
CA PHE A 127 -14.63 -7.15 -1.05
C PHE A 127 -13.97 -7.33 -2.42
N VAL A 128 -14.33 -6.49 -3.40
CA VAL A 128 -13.75 -6.56 -4.75
C VAL A 128 -12.25 -6.28 -4.70
N HIS A 129 -11.84 -5.25 -3.95
CA HIS A 129 -10.42 -4.93 -3.81
C HIS A 129 -9.65 -6.04 -3.09
N ARG A 130 -10.23 -6.67 -2.06
CA ARG A 130 -9.57 -7.74 -1.30
C ARG A 130 -9.28 -9.00 -2.13
N TYR A 131 -10.19 -9.38 -3.03
CA TYR A 131 -10.12 -10.69 -3.69
C TYR A 131 -9.84 -10.66 -5.19
N TYR A 132 -10.18 -9.58 -5.87
CA TYR A 132 -10.11 -9.54 -7.34
C TYR A 132 -9.17 -8.46 -7.85
N TRP A 133 -9.25 -7.26 -7.30
CA TRP A 133 -8.53 -6.13 -7.87
C TRP A 133 -8.15 -5.06 -6.84
N PRO A 134 -7.04 -5.26 -6.12
CA PRO A 134 -6.56 -4.33 -5.11
C PRO A 134 -6.29 -2.92 -5.67
N ILE A 135 -6.27 -1.93 -4.79
CA ILE A 135 -5.81 -0.58 -5.13
C ILE A 135 -4.30 -0.54 -4.91
N THR A 136 -3.53 -0.25 -5.94
CA THR A 136 -2.09 -0.03 -5.86
C THR A 136 -1.76 1.44 -6.16
N ARG A 137 -0.57 1.89 -5.75
CA ARG A 137 0.00 3.18 -6.16
C ARG A 137 1.47 3.01 -6.51
N ASP A 138 2.06 4.04 -7.09
CA ASP A 138 3.49 4.07 -7.35
C ASP A 138 4.30 3.87 -6.07
N ASP A 139 5.39 3.12 -6.21
CA ASP A 139 6.33 2.83 -5.14
C ASP A 139 6.86 4.12 -4.51
N THR A 140 6.89 4.16 -3.18
CA THR A 140 7.65 5.19 -2.49
C THR A 140 9.13 4.82 -2.56
N VAL A 141 9.85 5.46 -3.49
CA VAL A 141 11.30 5.29 -3.63
C VAL A 141 12.02 6.46 -2.96
N VAL A 142 12.91 6.13 -2.03
CA VAL A 142 13.67 7.10 -1.25
C VAL A 142 15.15 6.82 -1.44
N LYS A 143 15.87 7.78 -2.00
CA LYS A 143 17.30 7.64 -2.28
C LYS A 143 18.14 8.11 -1.08
N PHE A 144 19.22 7.38 -0.81
CA PHE A 144 20.25 7.72 0.17
C PHE A 144 21.62 7.24 -0.32
N ARG A 145 22.69 7.53 0.42
CA ARG A 145 24.06 7.12 0.07
C ARG A 145 24.68 6.25 1.17
N ILE A 146 25.36 5.19 0.76
CA ILE A 146 26.16 4.34 1.64
C ILE A 146 27.63 4.80 1.56
N GLU A 147 28.23 5.12 2.70
CA GLU A 147 29.64 5.53 2.79
C GLU A 147 30.58 4.37 2.49
N ALA A 148 31.72 4.68 1.88
CA ALA A 148 32.82 3.74 1.84
C ALA A 148 33.34 3.49 3.26
N PRO A 149 33.71 2.24 3.62
CA PRO A 149 34.33 1.97 4.89
C PRO A 149 35.60 2.81 5.03
N THR A 150 35.65 3.67 6.04
CA THR A 150 36.87 4.38 6.41
C THR A 150 37.88 3.33 6.89
N ARG A 151 38.95 3.13 6.13
CA ARG A 151 40.11 2.31 6.52
C ARG A 151 40.78 2.85 7.78
#